data_AF-A0A969BVD1-F1
#
_entry.id   AF-A0A969BVD1-F1
#
_cell.length_a   1.000
_cell.length_b   1.000
_cell.length_c   1.000
_cell.angle_alpha   90.00
_cell.angle_beta   90.00
_cell.angle_gamma   90.00
#
_symmetry.space_group_name_H-M   'P 1'
#
loop_
_entity.id
_entity.type
_entity.pdbx_description
1 polymer ?
#
loop_
_entity_poly.entity_id
_entity_poly.type
_entity_poly.pdbx_seq_one_letter_code
_entity_poly.pdbx_strand_id
1 'polypeptide(L)'
;MYQVENSGDLLKSKRKLIASRLTWLNISPTVLALGFTSLFTDISSEMVSTTLPIYLATVLRLAPLQLGLIDGLHQGAAILIKIISGLFADRWQRHKEVAAVGYGLSAFTKLG
;
A
#
# COMPACT_ATOMS: atom_id res chain seq x y z
N MET A 1 -24.36 12.50 42.73
CA MET A 1 -23.85 13.88 42.69
C MET A 1 -22.33 13.82 42.62
N TYR A 2 -21.74 14.04 41.44
CA TYR A 2 -20.28 14.13 41.32
C TYR A 2 -19.85 15.50 41.86
N GLN A 3 -19.51 15.57 43.15
CA GLN A 3 -18.83 16.74 43.70
C GLN A 3 -17.42 16.76 43.13
N VAL A 4 -17.19 17.68 42.19
CA VAL A 4 -15.85 18.04 41.73
C VAL A 4 -15.24 18.91 42.83
N GLU A 5 -14.69 18.26 43.85
CA GLU A 5 -14.18 18.94 45.05
C GLU A 5 -12.78 19.52 44.85
N ASN A 6 -12.09 19.15 43.75
CA ASN A 6 -10.71 19.57 43.54
C ASN A 6 -10.37 19.83 42.05
N SER A 7 -9.88 21.03 41.76
CA SER A 7 -9.41 21.44 40.42
C SER A 7 -8.26 20.55 39.90
N GLY A 8 -7.55 19.85 40.80
CA GLY A 8 -6.47 18.93 40.45
C GLY A 8 -6.91 17.69 39.64
N ASP A 9 -8.13 17.18 39.86
CA ASP A 9 -8.60 15.98 39.15
C ASP A 9 -9.07 16.30 37.73
N LEU A 10 -9.57 17.51 37.50
CA LEU A 10 -9.87 18.02 36.16
C LEU A 10 -8.60 18.17 35.32
N LEU A 11 -7.49 18.61 35.93
CA LEU A 11 -6.20 18.74 35.25
C LEU A 11 -5.59 17.38 34.91
N LYS A 12 -5.66 16.40 35.81
CA LYS A 12 -5.19 15.02 35.53
C LYS A 12 -6.02 14.36 34.43
N SER A 13 -7.34 14.54 34.43
CA SER A 13 -8.22 14.01 33.38
C SER A 13 -7.94 14.66 32.02
N LYS A 14 -7.80 15.99 31.96
CA LYS A 14 -7.37 16.70 30.74
C LYS A 14 -5.99 16.22 30.26
N ARG A 15 -5.02 16.05 31.16
CA ARG A 15 -3.67 15.59 30.81
C ARG A 15 -3.67 14.16 30.26
N LYS A 16 -4.49 13.27 30.80
CA LYS A 16 -4.67 11.89 30.31
C LYS A 16 -5.36 11.84 28.95
N LEU A 17 -6.37 12.70 28.74
CA LEU A 17 -7.03 12.86 27.43
C LEU A 17 -6.07 13.45 26.38
N ILE A 18 -5.25 14.43 26.74
CA ILE A 18 -4.23 15.02 25.85
C ILE A 18 -3.13 13.99 25.53
N ALA A 19 -2.65 13.24 26.53
CA ALA A 19 -1.64 12.19 26.32
C ALA A 19 -2.15 11.04 25.43
N SER A 20 -3.41 10.63 25.61
CA SER A 20 -4.09 9.68 24.72
C SER A 20 -4.26 10.20 23.29
N ARG A 21 -4.43 11.52 23.13
CA ARG A 21 -4.45 12.16 21.81
C ARG A 21 -3.06 12.20 21.16
N LEU A 22 -2.01 12.32 21.96
CA LEU A 22 -0.62 12.39 21.49
C LEU A 22 -0.04 11.01 21.14
N THR A 23 -0.57 9.91 21.69
CA THR A 23 -0.16 8.55 21.33
C THR A 23 -0.50 8.16 19.89
N TRP A 24 -1.38 8.89 19.20
CA TRP A 24 -1.66 8.70 17.76
C TRP A 24 -0.51 9.17 16.85
N LEU A 25 0.44 9.95 17.37
CA LEU A 25 1.60 10.43 16.61
C LEU A 25 2.83 9.52 16.76
N ASN A 26 2.78 8.49 17.64
CA ASN A 26 3.91 7.58 17.83
C ASN A 26 3.86 6.42 16.82
N ILE A 27 4.10 6.74 15.55
CA ILE A 27 4.12 5.79 14.44
C ILE A 27 5.53 5.19 14.33
N SER A 28 5.62 3.87 14.19
CA SER A 28 6.92 3.18 14.02
C SER A 28 7.65 3.65 12.76
N PRO A 29 8.99 3.83 12.79
CA PRO A 29 9.79 4.17 11.61
C PRO A 29 9.59 3.21 10.43
N THR A 30 9.33 1.92 10.71
CA THR A 30 9.04 0.92 9.67
C THR A 30 7.75 1.23 8.91
N VAL A 31 6.72 1.73 9.62
CA VAL A 31 5.43 2.09 8.99
C VAL A 31 5.60 3.32 8.11
N LEU A 32 6.41 4.30 8.54
CA LEU A 32 6.74 5.45 7.70
C LEU A 32 7.52 5.04 6.45
N ALA A 33 8.56 4.21 6.61
CA ALA A 33 9.35 3.71 5.48
C ALA A 33 8.49 2.94 4.48
N LEU A 34 7.67 1.98 4.95
CA LEU A 34 6.76 1.22 4.09
C LEU A 34 5.69 2.12 3.45
N GLY A 35 5.18 3.11 4.19
CA GLY A 35 4.23 4.09 3.69
C GLY A 35 4.78 4.90 2.52
N PHE A 36 6.01 5.41 2.64
CA PHE A 36 6.68 6.11 1.53
C PHE A 36 6.91 5.17 0.34
N THR A 37 7.40 3.95 0.56
CA THR A 37 7.62 3.01 -0.55
C THR A 37 6.31 2.66 -1.27
N SER A 38 5.20 2.51 -0.54
CA SER A 38 3.89 2.27 -1.12
C SER A 38 3.43 3.48 -1.94
N LEU A 39 3.54 4.69 -1.37
CA LEU A 39 3.15 5.92 -2.06
C LEU A 39 3.88 6.09 -3.39
N PHE A 40 5.20 5.93 -3.41
CA PHE A 40 5.98 6.02 -4.63
C PHE A 40 5.64 4.90 -5.63
N THR A 41 5.38 3.70 -5.13
CA THR A 41 4.99 2.56 -5.99
C THR A 41 3.62 2.79 -6.62
N ASP A 42 2.66 3.34 -5.88
CA ASP A 42 1.32 3.64 -6.37
C ASP A 42 1.34 4.76 -7.40
N ILE A 43 2.03 5.88 -7.11
CA ILE A 43 2.19 6.98 -8.08
C ILE A 43 2.80 6.46 -9.38
N SER A 44 3.88 5.68 -9.29
CA SER A 44 4.55 5.11 -10.46
C SER A 44 3.62 4.20 -11.26
N SER A 45 2.80 3.39 -10.59
CA SER A 45 1.91 2.43 -11.26
C SER A 45 0.72 3.14 -11.91
N GLU A 46 0.13 4.14 -11.25
CA GLU A 46 -0.97 4.96 -11.80
C GLU A 46 -0.54 5.78 -13.02
N MET A 47 0.68 6.33 -13.00
CA MET A 47 1.26 7.02 -14.15
C MET A 47 1.33 6.12 -15.39
N VAL A 48 1.79 4.88 -15.22
CA VAL A 48 1.89 3.90 -16.32
C VAL A 48 0.52 3.46 -16.78
N SER A 49 -0.38 3.12 -15.85
CA SER A 49 -1.75 2.67 -16.15
C SER A 49 -2.57 3.72 -16.90
N THR A 50 -2.31 5.01 -16.66
CA THR A 50 -2.98 6.10 -17.38
C THR A 50 -2.32 6.39 -18.74
N THR A 51 -1.00 6.32 -18.82
CA THR A 51 -0.25 6.71 -20.03
C THR A 51 -0.27 5.61 -21.10
N LEU A 52 -0.18 4.35 -20.68
CA LEU A 52 -0.08 3.20 -21.58
C LEU A 52 -1.27 3.07 -22.54
N PRO A 53 -2.55 3.15 -22.10
CA PRO A 53 -3.70 3.06 -23.00
C PRO A 53 -3.70 4.15 -24.08
N ILE A 54 -3.33 5.38 -23.69
CA ILE A 54 -3.27 6.52 -24.62
C ILE A 54 -2.20 6.27 -25.68
N TYR A 55 -1.01 5.80 -25.28
CA TYR A 55 0.07 5.46 -26.21
C TYR A 55 -0.35 4.35 -27.19
N LEU A 56 -0.95 3.28 -26.66
CA LEU A 56 -1.41 2.13 -27.46
C LEU A 56 -2.51 2.51 -28.46
N ALA A 57 -3.42 3.40 -28.06
CA ALA A 57 -4.50 3.86 -28.94
C ALA A 57 -4.03 4.88 -30.00
N THR A 58 -3.12 5.79 -29.65
CA THR A 58 -2.75 6.92 -30.52
C THR A 58 -1.52 6.66 -31.38
N VAL A 59 -0.46 6.11 -30.78
CA VAL A 59 0.81 5.84 -31.46
C VAL A 59 0.76 4.50 -32.17
N LEU A 60 0.36 3.46 -31.44
CA LEU A 60 0.33 2.10 -31.96
C LEU A 60 -0.96 1.77 -32.74
N ARG A 61 -1.97 2.65 -32.66
CA ARG A 61 -3.27 2.55 -33.34
C ARG A 61 -3.95 1.19 -33.17
N LEU A 62 -3.85 0.61 -31.97
CA LEU A 62 -4.49 -0.66 -31.67
C LEU A 62 -6.02 -0.53 -31.71
N ALA A 63 -6.68 -1.58 -32.22
CA ALA A 63 -8.13 -1.68 -32.22
C ALA A 63 -8.67 -1.87 -30.78
N PRO A 64 -9.91 -1.46 -30.48
CA PRO A 64 -10.50 -1.61 -29.15
C PRO A 64 -10.47 -3.04 -28.60
N LEU A 65 -10.63 -4.04 -29.47
CA LEU A 65 -10.52 -5.46 -29.10
C LEU A 65 -9.11 -5.83 -28.61
N GLN A 66 -8.07 -5.28 -29.25
CA GLN A 66 -6.67 -5.54 -28.87
C GLN A 66 -6.33 -4.86 -27.55
N LEU A 67 -6.83 -3.64 -27.32
CA LEU A 67 -6.68 -2.95 -26.05
C LEU A 67 -7.35 -3.72 -24.90
N GLY A 68 -8.58 -4.21 -25.13
CA GLY A 68 -9.29 -5.03 -24.15
C GLY A 68 -8.58 -6.35 -23.83
N LEU A 69 -7.94 -6.99 -24.81
CA LEU A 69 -7.12 -8.18 -24.57
C LEU A 69 -5.89 -7.88 -23.71
N ILE A 70 -5.19 -6.77 -23.98
CA ILE A 70 -4.01 -6.36 -23.20
C ILE A 70 -4.41 -6.05 -21.75
N ASP A 71 -5.47 -5.28 -21.55
CA ASP A 71 -5.93 -4.91 -20.20
C ASP A 71 -6.46 -6.14 -19.44
N GLY A 72 -7.16 -7.04 -20.13
CA GLY A 72 -7.58 -8.33 -19.59
C GLY A 72 -6.42 -9.22 -19.16
N LEU A 73 -5.35 -9.30 -19.98
CA LEU A 73 -4.13 -10.02 -19.62
C LEU A 73 -3.40 -9.37 -18.44
N HIS A 74 -3.34 -8.04 -18.41
CA HIS A 74 -2.73 -7.28 -17.32
C HIS A 74 -3.44 -7.54 -15.98
N GLN A 75 -4.76 -7.39 -15.92
CA GLN A 75 -5.55 -7.67 -14.72
C GLN A 75 -5.56 -9.15 -14.36
N GLY A 76 -5.66 -10.04 -15.35
CA GLY A 76 -5.63 -11.48 -15.15
C GLY A 76 -4.31 -11.95 -14.53
N ALA A 77 -3.18 -11.50 -15.06
CA ALA A 77 -1.86 -11.82 -14.52
C ALA A 77 -1.70 -11.31 -13.08
N ALA A 78 -2.13 -10.07 -12.80
CA ALA A 78 -2.06 -9.49 -11.46
C ALA A 78 -2.85 -10.29 -10.42
N ILE A 79 -4.07 -10.72 -10.77
CA ILE A 79 -4.92 -11.56 -9.89
C ILE A 79 -4.30 -12.94 -9.69
N LEU A 80 -3.82 -13.59 -10.75
CA LEU A 80 -3.18 -14.89 -10.67
C LEU A 80 -1.96 -14.87 -9.74
N ILE A 81 -1.08 -13.88 -9.92
CA ILE A 81 0.11 -13.71 -9.08
C ILE A 81 -0.30 -13.47 -7.63
N LYS A 82 -1.32 -12.64 -7.37
CA LYS A 82 -1.86 -12.43 -6.00
C LYS A 82 -2.31 -13.72 -5.35
N ILE A 83 -3.08 -14.55 -6.07
CA ILE A 83 -3.59 -15.83 -5.55
C ILE A 83 -2.44 -16.78 -5.26
N ILE A 84 -1.52 -16.96 -6.22
CA ILE A 84 -0.36 -17.85 -6.08
C ILE A 84 0.50 -17.41 -4.89
N SER A 85 0.81 -16.11 -4.81
CA SER A 85 1.63 -15.54 -3.74
C SER A 85 0.96 -15.70 -2.36
N GLY A 86 -0.36 -15.51 -2.29
CA GLY A 86 -1.14 -15.73 -1.07
C GLY A 86 -1.09 -17.19 -0.62
N LEU A 87 -1.31 -18.13 -1.54
CA LEU A 87 -1.23 -19.56 -1.25
C LEU A 87 0.17 -19.97 -0.73
N PHE A 88 1.23 -19.46 -1.35
CA PHE A 88 2.60 -19.72 -0.90
C PHE A 88 2.89 -19.08 0.47
N ALA A 89 2.42 -17.85 0.70
CA ALA A 89 2.59 -17.16 1.99
C ALA A 89 1.89 -17.89 3.13
N ASP A 90 0.65 -18.32 2.91
CA ASP A 90 -0.16 -19.01 3.92
C ASP A 90 0.38 -20.39 4.25
N ARG A 91 0.88 -21.12 3.23
CA ARG A 91 1.47 -22.45 3.39
C ARG A 91 2.78 -22.44 4.16
N TRP A 92 3.61 -21.40 3.98
CA TRP A 92 4.91 -21.30 4.67
C TRP A 92 4.86 -20.58 6.01
N GLN A 93 3.79 -19.84 6.34
CA GLN A 93 3.65 -19.05 7.59
C GLN A 93 4.83 -18.06 7.86
N ARG A 94 5.70 -17.83 6.86
CA ARG A 94 6.89 -16.98 6.92
C ARG A 94 6.69 -15.71 6.10
N HIS A 95 5.68 -14.93 6.48
CA HIS A 95 5.23 -13.74 5.73
C HIS A 95 6.34 -12.70 5.45
N LYS A 96 7.35 -12.60 6.33
CA LYS A 96 8.48 -11.67 6.17
C LYS A 96 9.39 -12.00 4.99
N GLU A 97 9.64 -13.29 4.76
CA GLU A 97 10.52 -13.74 3.67
C GLU A 97 9.83 -13.62 2.31
N VAL A 98 8.54 -13.98 2.26
CA VAL A 98 7.74 -13.81 1.04
C VAL A 98 7.64 -12.34 0.65
N ALA A 99 7.45 -11.44 1.62
CA ALA A 99 7.48 -10.00 1.37
C ALA A 99 8.86 -9.53 0.87
N ALA A 100 9.95 -10.00 1.48
CA ALA A 100 11.30 -9.63 1.06
C ALA A 100 11.60 -10.06 -0.38
N VAL A 101 11.20 -11.27 -0.76
CA VAL A 101 11.36 -11.78 -2.14
C VAL A 101 10.53 -10.95 -3.13
N GLY A 102 9.27 -10.63 -2.80
CA GLY A 102 8.40 -9.83 -3.66
C GLY A 102 8.95 -8.42 -3.90
N TYR A 103 9.39 -7.73 -2.84
CA TYR A 103 10.01 -6.42 -2.97
C TYR A 103 11.36 -6.48 -3.70
N GLY A 104 12.18 -7.50 -3.43
CA GLY A 104 13.45 -7.72 -4.13
C GLY A 104 13.27 -7.93 -5.64
N LEU A 105 12.27 -8.73 -6.02
CA LEU A 105 11.93 -8.94 -7.42
C LEU A 105 11.45 -7.64 -8.09
N SER A 106 10.61 -6.86 -7.41
CA SER A 106 10.12 -5.57 -7.93
C SER A 106 11.25 -4.55 -8.12
N ALA A 107 12.23 -4.52 -7.23
CA ALA A 107 13.41 -3.69 -7.38
C ALA A 107 14.26 -4.14 -8.58
N PHE A 108 14.44 -5.44 -8.77
CA PHE A 108 15.21 -6.00 -9.87
C PHE A 108 14.59 -5.70 -11.24
N THR A 109 13.27 -5.84 -11.38
CA THR A 109 12.58 -5.57 -12.64
C THR A 109 12.52 -4.09 -13.01
N LYS A 110 12.62 -3.19 -12.02
CA LYS A 110 12.68 -1.72 -12.24
C LYS A 110 14.10 -1.17 -12.39
N LEU A 111 15.13 -2.00 -12.25
CA LEU A 111 16.54 -1.62 -12.33
C LEU A 111 17.11 -1.66 -13.77
N GLY A 112 16.35 -2.17 -14.74
CA GLY A 112 16.69 -2.15 -16.18
C GLY A 112 15.69 -1.33 -16.96
#